data_AF-A0A4Y2ETR9-F1
#
_entry.id   AF-A0A4Y2ETR9-F1
#
_cell.length_a   1.000
_cell.length_b   1.000
_cell.length_c   1.000
_cell.angle_alpha   90.00
_cell.angle_beta   90.00
_cell.angle_gamma   90.00
#
_symmetry.space_group_name_H-M   'P 1'
#
loop_
_entity.id
_entity.type
_entity.pdbx_description
1 polymer ?
#
loop_
_entity_poly.entity_id
_entity_poly.type
_entity_poly.pdbx_seq_one_letter_code
_entity_poly.pdbx_strand_id
1 'polypeptide(L)'
;MLVQKFISAYTPNQSVAIDESLVAFKGLLGWKQYIPTKRARFGLKFFQLCESESGYIWNSIIYTGKGTIFMEEYEHYGLSTKCVLTLIHELKNNGYLLTTDNFYTSPEVAEILLKYKTDVIGTVRGNRKGLPAEFKTLKLKKGK
;
A
#
# COMPACT_ATOMS: atom_id res chain seq x y z
N MET A 1 -18.67 9.96 4.97
CA MET A 1 -18.41 8.57 5.43
C MET A 1 -16.97 8.49 5.95
N LEU A 2 -16.68 7.78 7.05
CA LEU A 2 -15.50 7.95 7.94
C LEU A 2 -14.17 8.42 7.29
N VAL A 3 -13.69 7.74 6.24
CA VAL A 3 -12.43 8.09 5.55
C VAL A 3 -12.40 9.52 5.01
N GLN A 4 -13.52 10.04 4.48
CA GLN A 4 -13.62 11.43 4.02
C GLN A 4 -13.41 12.43 5.17
N LYS A 5 -13.79 12.05 6.40
CA LYS A 5 -13.52 12.88 7.59
C LYS A 5 -12.05 12.85 7.97
N PHE A 6 -11.34 11.73 7.77
CA PHE A 6 -9.90 11.68 7.99
C PHE A 6 -9.15 12.59 7.02
N ILE A 7 -9.48 12.48 5.73
CA ILE A 7 -8.88 13.28 4.65
C ILE A 7 -9.10 14.78 4.88
N SER A 8 -10.32 15.19 5.26
CA SER A 8 -10.66 16.61 5.45
C SER A 8 -10.21 17.20 6.78
N ALA A 9 -9.94 16.38 7.81
CA ALA A 9 -9.54 16.86 9.13
C ALA A 9 -8.05 17.13 9.26
N TYR A 10 -7.21 16.55 8.40
CA TYR A 10 -5.76 16.62 8.52
C TYR A 10 -5.08 16.61 7.15
N THR A 11 -4.15 17.53 6.95
CA THR A 11 -3.22 17.51 5.81
C THR A 11 -1.92 16.87 6.27
N PRO A 12 -1.50 15.74 5.67
CA PRO A 12 -0.30 15.04 6.09
C PRO A 12 0.96 15.82 5.73
N ASN A 13 2.01 15.63 6.52
CA ASN A 13 3.36 16.06 6.14
C ASN A 13 3.86 15.28 4.92
N GLN A 14 4.97 15.71 4.34
CA GLN A 14 5.52 15.17 3.09
C GLN A 14 5.71 13.64 3.10
N SER A 15 6.07 13.07 4.24
CA SER A 15 6.37 11.64 4.35
C SER A 15 5.12 10.84 4.73
N VAL A 16 4.73 9.92 3.86
CA VAL A 16 3.58 9.03 4.07
C VAL A 16 3.98 7.58 3.83
N ALA A 17 3.25 6.64 4.44
CA ALA A 17 3.53 5.21 4.34
C ALA A 17 2.27 4.40 4.04
N ILE A 18 2.39 3.37 3.19
CA ILE A 18 1.33 2.39 2.96
C ILE A 18 1.73 1.03 3.53
N ASP A 19 0.87 0.49 4.39
CA ASP A 19 1.01 -0.85 4.96
C ASP A 19 -0.36 -1.47 5.29
N GLU A 20 -0.35 -2.68 5.86
CA GLU A 20 -1.49 -3.52 6.12
C GLU A 20 -1.76 -3.64 7.61
N SER A 21 -2.99 -3.32 7.99
CA SER A 21 -3.50 -3.58 9.33
C SER A 21 -4.48 -4.76 9.33
N LEU A 22 -4.49 -5.50 10.43
CA LEU A 22 -5.39 -6.64 10.63
C LEU A 22 -6.14 -6.46 11.95
N VAL A 23 -7.41 -6.10 11.86
CA VAL A 23 -8.29 -5.99 13.04
C VAL A 23 -8.84 -7.37 13.36
N ALA A 24 -8.57 -7.84 14.57
CA ALA A 24 -8.98 -9.17 15.01
C ALA A 24 -10.50 -9.36 14.87
N PHE A 25 -10.92 -10.40 14.16
CA PHE A 25 -12.32 -10.74 13.98
C PHE A 25 -12.47 -12.25 13.79
N LYS A 26 -13.32 -12.87 14.61
CA LYS A 26 -13.53 -14.33 14.62
C LYS A 26 -14.91 -14.78 14.14
N GLY A 27 -15.81 -13.85 13.84
CA GLY A 27 -17.17 -14.17 13.37
C GLY A 27 -17.22 -14.86 12.00
N LEU A 28 -18.44 -15.20 11.59
CA LEU A 28 -18.72 -15.72 10.25
C LEU A 28 -18.71 -14.55 9.27
N LEU A 29 -17.65 -14.48 8.47
CA LEU A 29 -17.50 -13.48 7.42
C LEU A 29 -16.68 -14.09 6.29
N GLY A 30 -17.23 -14.09 5.08
CA GLY A 30 -16.63 -14.78 3.93
C GLY A 30 -15.28 -14.23 3.49
N TRP A 31 -15.00 -12.96 3.76
CA TRP A 31 -13.78 -12.27 3.35
C TRP A 31 -12.82 -11.94 4.49
N LYS A 32 -13.02 -12.53 5.69
CA LYS A 32 -12.00 -12.45 6.74
C LYS A 32 -10.70 -13.06 6.25
N GLN A 33 -9.59 -12.43 6.59
CA GLN A 33 -8.26 -12.87 6.17
C GLN A 33 -7.61 -13.72 7.25
N TYR A 34 -6.89 -14.75 6.81
CA TYR A 34 -5.97 -15.51 7.64
C TYR A 34 -4.53 -15.12 7.29
N ILE A 35 -3.82 -14.50 8.22
CA ILE A 35 -2.42 -14.06 8.08
C ILE A 35 -1.60 -14.68 9.22
N PRO A 36 -0.93 -15.83 8.98
CA PRO A 36 -0.22 -16.59 10.03
C PRO A 36 0.82 -15.78 10.82
N THR A 37 1.45 -14.81 10.16
CA THR A 37 2.52 -13.98 10.71
C THR A 37 2.04 -12.86 11.63
N LYS A 38 0.74 -12.51 11.61
CA LYS A 38 0.18 -11.46 12.47
C LYS A 38 -0.40 -12.08 13.76
N ARG A 39 -0.29 -11.35 14.88
CA ARG A 39 -0.73 -11.81 16.22
C ARG A 39 -2.18 -12.30 16.26
N ALA A 40 -3.11 -11.57 15.63
CA ALA A 40 -4.53 -11.92 15.61
C ALA A 40 -4.82 -13.18 14.78
N ARG A 41 -3.97 -13.48 13.78
CA ARG A 41 -4.09 -14.51 12.73
C ARG A 41 -5.33 -14.42 11.86
N PHE A 42 -6.52 -14.22 12.42
CA PHE A 42 -7.78 -14.02 11.71
C PHE A 42 -8.32 -12.62 11.94
N GLY A 43 -8.72 -11.93 10.88
CA GLY A 43 -9.26 -10.58 11.01
C GLY A 43 -9.70 -9.92 9.72
N LEU A 44 -10.15 -8.68 9.86
CA LEU A 44 -10.44 -7.79 8.75
C LEU A 44 -9.14 -7.13 8.33
N LYS A 45 -8.73 -7.33 7.08
CA LYS A 45 -7.53 -6.73 6.52
C LYS A 45 -7.86 -5.35 5.97
N PHE A 46 -7.04 -4.37 6.31
CA PHE A 46 -7.10 -3.02 5.79
C PHE A 46 -5.79 -2.72 5.07
N PHE A 47 -5.90 -2.03 3.94
CA PHE A 47 -4.80 -1.25 3.39
C PHE A 47 -4.92 0.18 3.92
N GLN A 48 -3.84 0.74 4.44
CA GLN A 48 -3.86 2.04 5.10
C GLN A 48 -2.72 2.90 4.59
N LEU A 49 -3.03 4.15 4.30
CA LEU A 49 -2.08 5.22 4.07
C LEU A 49 -2.03 6.07 5.34
N CYS A 50 -0.85 6.13 5.95
CA CYS A 50 -0.62 6.87 7.17
C CYS A 50 0.43 7.97 6.95
N GLU A 51 0.33 9.06 7.68
CA GLU A 51 1.42 10.03 7.80
C GLU A 51 2.51 9.45 8.71
N SER A 52 3.77 9.56 8.29
CA SER A 52 4.88 8.79 8.85
C SER A 52 5.33 9.26 10.24
N GLU A 53 5.17 10.53 10.58
CA GLU A 53 5.63 11.11 11.85
C GLU A 53 4.61 10.89 12.98
N SER A 54 3.34 11.18 12.73
CA SER A 54 2.23 11.08 13.68
C SER A 54 1.56 9.70 13.71
N GLY A 55 1.71 8.91 12.66
CA GLY A 55 0.97 7.66 12.47
C GLY A 55 -0.51 7.86 12.15
N TYR A 56 -0.94 9.09 11.80
CA TYR A 56 -2.32 9.39 11.48
C TYR A 56 -2.78 8.59 10.25
N ILE A 57 -3.86 7.82 10.39
CA ILE A 57 -4.48 7.10 9.27
C ILE A 57 -5.23 8.13 8.42
N TRP A 58 -4.66 8.44 7.26
CA TRP A 58 -5.21 9.46 6.37
C TRP A 58 -6.22 8.87 5.37
N ASN A 59 -5.90 7.71 4.79
CA ASN A 59 -6.80 7.00 3.87
C ASN A 59 -6.77 5.48 4.15
N SER A 60 -7.87 4.77 3.85
CA SER A 60 -7.96 3.33 4.09
C SER A 60 -8.94 2.63 3.16
N ILE A 61 -8.58 1.39 2.78
CA ILE A 61 -9.41 0.47 1.99
C ILE A 61 -9.58 -0.82 2.77
N ILE A 62 -10.82 -1.31 2.86
CA ILE A 62 -11.12 -2.63 3.45
C ILE A 62 -10.93 -3.69 2.37
N TYR A 63 -10.07 -4.68 2.63
CA TYR A 63 -9.87 -5.79 1.72
C TYR A 63 -10.97 -6.84 1.91
N THR A 64 -11.80 -7.01 0.88
CA THR A 64 -12.92 -7.97 0.85
C THR A 64 -12.72 -9.09 -0.19
N GLY A 65 -11.48 -9.28 -0.65
CA GLY A 65 -11.17 -10.21 -1.73
C GLY A 65 -11.54 -9.63 -3.10
N LYS A 66 -12.27 -10.39 -3.91
CA LYS A 66 -12.70 -9.96 -5.25
C LYS A 66 -13.64 -8.76 -5.24
N GLY A 67 -14.39 -8.55 -4.17
CA GLY A 67 -15.30 -7.41 -4.00
C GLY A 67 -14.63 -6.15 -3.45
N THR A 68 -13.29 -6.09 -3.42
CA THR A 68 -12.59 -4.91 -2.90
C THR A 68 -12.81 -3.75 -3.84
N ILE A 69 -13.30 -2.63 -3.32
CA ILE A 69 -13.60 -1.43 -4.09
C ILE A 69 -12.32 -0.59 -4.17
N PHE A 70 -11.89 -0.34 -5.40
CA PHE A 70 -10.80 0.58 -5.76
C PHE A 70 -11.35 1.68 -6.66
N MET A 71 -10.55 2.70 -6.98
CA MET A 71 -10.95 3.68 -7.98
C MET A 71 -11.01 3.03 -9.37
N GLU A 72 -12.09 3.32 -10.10
CA GLU A 72 -12.38 2.77 -11.43
C GLU A 72 -11.24 3.06 -12.43
N GLU A 73 -10.63 4.24 -12.34
CA GLU A 73 -9.50 4.63 -13.19
C GLU A 73 -8.24 3.74 -13.07
N TYR A 74 -8.18 2.85 -12.08
CA TYR A 74 -7.08 1.89 -11.91
C TYR A 74 -7.48 0.44 -12.12
N GLU A 75 -8.70 0.17 -12.60
CA GLU A 75 -9.22 -1.20 -12.67
C GLU A 75 -8.39 -2.14 -13.56
N HIS A 76 -7.65 -1.61 -14.52
CA HIS A 76 -6.76 -2.38 -15.40
C HIS A 76 -5.46 -2.85 -14.73
N TYR A 77 -5.09 -2.30 -13.56
CA TYR A 77 -3.85 -2.66 -12.87
C TYR A 77 -3.97 -3.90 -11.97
N GLY A 78 -2.82 -4.44 -11.56
CA GLY A 78 -2.75 -5.48 -10.52
C GLY A 78 -3.13 -4.93 -9.14
N LEU A 79 -3.53 -5.82 -8.22
CA LEU A 79 -3.99 -5.47 -6.86
C LEU A 79 -3.06 -4.51 -6.11
N SER A 80 -1.75 -4.77 -6.17
CA SER A 80 -0.71 -3.95 -5.54
C SER A 80 -0.75 -2.50 -6.04
N THR A 81 -0.69 -2.32 -7.35
CA THR A 81 -0.69 -1.01 -8.00
C THR A 81 -2.03 -0.30 -7.77
N LYS A 82 -3.16 -1.00 -7.92
CA LYS A 82 -4.50 -0.49 -7.58
C LYS A 82 -4.56 0.10 -6.18
N CYS A 83 -4.05 -0.65 -5.21
CA CYS A 83 -4.05 -0.24 -3.82
C CYS A 83 -3.26 1.06 -3.60
N VAL A 84 -2.02 1.11 -4.11
CA VAL A 84 -1.17 2.30 -3.98
C VAL A 84 -1.82 3.52 -4.61
N LEU A 85 -2.26 3.41 -5.87
CA LEU A 85 -2.81 4.53 -6.62
C LEU A 85 -4.14 5.02 -6.05
N THR A 86 -5.00 4.11 -5.59
CA THR A 86 -6.27 4.45 -4.91
C THR A 86 -6.01 5.21 -3.62
N LEU A 87 -5.07 4.75 -2.79
CA LEU A 87 -4.80 5.36 -1.49
C LEU A 87 -4.19 6.77 -1.62
N ILE A 88 -3.28 6.96 -2.57
CA ILE A 88 -2.54 8.22 -2.75
C ILE A 88 -3.19 9.20 -3.71
N HIS A 89 -4.35 8.87 -4.31
CA HIS A 89 -4.97 9.64 -5.39
C HIS A 89 -5.09 11.13 -5.08
N GLU A 90 -5.63 11.44 -3.91
CA GLU A 90 -5.88 12.80 -3.44
C GLU A 90 -4.58 13.57 -3.07
N LEU A 91 -3.45 12.88 -2.95
CA LEU A 91 -2.13 13.49 -2.67
C LEU A 91 -1.27 13.68 -3.90
N LYS A 92 -1.71 13.23 -5.08
CA LYS A 92 -0.95 13.35 -6.33
C LYS A 92 -0.56 14.79 -6.63
N ASN A 93 0.57 14.94 -7.31
CA ASN A 93 1.13 16.20 -7.80
C ASN A 93 1.59 17.19 -6.72
N ASN A 94 1.67 16.77 -5.47
CA ASN A 94 2.01 17.63 -4.33
C ASN A 94 3.40 17.40 -3.73
N GLY A 95 4.24 16.54 -4.33
CA GLY A 95 5.64 16.36 -3.88
C GLY A 95 5.80 15.49 -2.64
N TYR A 96 4.89 14.54 -2.40
CA TYR A 96 4.98 13.59 -1.28
C TYR A 96 6.06 12.52 -1.50
N LEU A 97 6.56 11.98 -0.40
CA LEU A 97 7.44 10.82 -0.35
C LEU A 97 6.66 9.63 0.23
N LEU A 98 6.41 8.63 -0.62
CA LEU A 98 5.71 7.42 -0.23
C LEU A 98 6.70 6.32 0.17
N THR A 99 6.59 5.83 1.40
CA THR A 99 7.29 4.62 1.86
C THR A 99 6.39 3.40 1.77
N THR A 100 6.86 2.31 1.17
CA THR A 100 6.08 1.07 1.07
C THR A 100 6.88 -0.19 1.32
N ASP A 101 6.18 -1.27 1.65
CA ASP A 101 6.75 -2.59 1.80
C ASP A 101 7.00 -3.28 0.43
N ASN A 102 7.48 -4.53 0.48
CA ASN A 102 7.75 -5.29 -0.73
C ASN A 102 6.51 -5.75 -1.48
N PHE A 103 5.33 -5.81 -0.87
CA PHE A 103 4.09 -6.19 -1.56
C PHE A 103 3.72 -5.10 -2.56
N TYR A 104 3.80 -3.83 -2.15
CA TYR A 104 3.44 -2.63 -2.94
C TYR A 104 4.50 -2.19 -3.95
N THR A 105 5.78 -2.36 -3.62
CA THR A 105 6.87 -1.80 -4.44
C THR A 105 7.05 -2.57 -5.76
N SER A 106 7.08 -1.83 -6.88
CA SER A 106 7.43 -2.33 -8.20
C SER A 106 7.90 -1.22 -9.14
N PRO A 107 8.63 -1.54 -10.22
CA PRO A 107 8.99 -0.56 -11.25
C PRO A 107 7.78 0.19 -11.83
N GLU A 108 6.68 -0.52 -12.12
CA GLU A 108 5.42 0.08 -12.61
C GLU A 108 4.89 1.16 -11.66
N VAL A 109 4.87 0.88 -10.35
CA VAL A 109 4.43 1.85 -9.34
C VAL A 109 5.36 3.07 -9.29
N ALA A 110 6.68 2.86 -9.33
CA ALA A 110 7.65 3.95 -9.30
C ALA A 110 7.52 4.89 -10.51
N GLU A 111 7.39 4.33 -11.71
CA GLU A 111 7.21 5.12 -12.94
C GLU A 111 5.90 5.93 -12.94
N ILE A 112 4.81 5.35 -12.43
CA ILE A 112 3.52 6.04 -12.35
C ILE A 112 3.57 7.15 -11.30
N LEU A 113 4.09 6.88 -10.11
CA LEU A 113 4.16 7.87 -9.02
C LEU A 113 5.07 9.06 -9.38
N LEU A 114 6.16 8.81 -10.11
CA LEU A 114 7.03 9.87 -10.61
C LEU A 114 6.26 10.85 -11.52
N LYS A 115 5.35 10.35 -12.38
CA LYS A 115 4.47 11.21 -13.21
C LYS A 115 3.49 12.04 -12.36
N TYR A 116 3.17 11.56 -11.17
CA TYR A 116 2.35 12.26 -10.18
C TYR A 116 3.18 13.06 -9.16
N LYS A 117 4.43 13.41 -9.48
CA LYS A 117 5.35 14.14 -8.59
C LYS A 117 5.37 13.55 -7.17
N THR A 118 5.41 12.23 -7.09
CA THR A 118 5.45 11.50 -5.83
C THR A 118 6.65 10.56 -5.89
N ASP A 119 7.58 10.74 -4.96
CA ASP A 119 8.72 9.85 -4.83
C ASP A 119 8.29 8.59 -4.08
N VAL A 120 8.93 7.46 -4.37
CA VAL A 120 8.65 6.20 -3.69
C VAL A 120 9.94 5.53 -3.23
N ILE A 121 9.94 5.09 -1.97
CA ILE A 121 10.99 4.28 -1.37
C ILE A 121 10.34 3.00 -0.84
N GLY A 122 10.97 1.87 -1.11
CA GLY A 122 10.48 0.60 -0.60
C GLY A 122 11.42 -0.54 -0.91
N THR A 123 11.21 -1.65 -0.21
CA THR A 123 11.93 -2.89 -0.51
C THR A 123 11.27 -3.53 -1.73
N VAL A 124 12.04 -4.15 -2.63
CA VAL A 124 11.47 -4.83 -3.80
C VAL A 124 11.79 -6.32 -3.77
N ARG A 125 10.83 -7.16 -4.15
CA ARG A 125 11.09 -8.59 -4.37
C ARG A 125 11.91 -8.77 -5.64
N GLY A 126 13.02 -9.50 -5.59
CA GLY A 126 13.89 -9.70 -6.77
C GLY A 126 13.20 -10.34 -7.98
N ASN A 127 12.07 -11.03 -7.77
CA ASN A 127 11.26 -11.62 -8.84
C ASN A 127 10.09 -10.73 -9.31
N ARG A 128 10.02 -9.46 -8.90
CA ARG A 128 8.98 -8.52 -9.32
C ARG A 128 9.06 -8.27 -10.83
N LYS A 129 7.89 -8.17 -11.49
CA LYS A 129 7.78 -7.82 -12.91
C LYS A 129 8.44 -6.45 -13.18
N GLY A 130 9.17 -6.34 -14.29
CA GLY A 130 9.85 -5.11 -14.70
C GLY A 130 11.29 -4.97 -14.19
N LEU A 131 11.73 -5.81 -13.25
CA LEU A 131 13.13 -5.84 -12.85
C LEU A 131 13.99 -6.64 -13.84
N PRO A 132 15.27 -6.25 -14.06
CA PRO A 132 16.21 -7.06 -14.83
C PRO A 132 16.35 -8.47 -14.25
N ALA A 133 16.52 -9.47 -15.14
CA ALA A 133 16.55 -10.87 -14.74
C ALA A 133 17.64 -11.19 -13.71
N GLU A 134 18.74 -10.44 -13.74
CA GLU A 134 19.88 -10.53 -12.82
C GLU A 134 19.45 -10.35 -11.35
N PHE A 135 18.45 -9.51 -11.07
CA PHE A 135 17.96 -9.27 -9.70
C PHE A 135 17.31 -10.50 -9.06
N LYS A 136 16.90 -11.49 -9.87
CA LYS A 136 16.35 -12.77 -9.36
C LYS A 136 17.44 -13.67 -8.79
N THR A 137 18.65 -13.60 -9.32
CA THR A 137 19.75 -14.51 -9.00
C THR A 137 20.84 -13.85 -8.15
N LEU A 138 20.89 -12.51 -8.15
CA LEU A 138 21.79 -11.72 -7.32
C LEU A 138 21.52 -11.97 -5.84
N LYS A 139 22.40 -12.75 -5.20
CA LYS A 139 22.49 -12.83 -3.75
C LYS A 139 23.38 -11.69 -3.27
N LEU A 140 22.77 -10.66 -2.71
CA LEU A 140 23.52 -9.62 -2.00
C LEU A 140 24.29 -10.27 -0.85
N LYS A 141 25.57 -9.95 -0.72
CA LYS A 141 26.34 -10.33 0.47
C LYS A 141 25.63 -9.73 1.68
N LYS A 142 25.36 -10.55 2.70
CA LYS A 142 24.85 -10.05 3.98
C LYS A 142 25.88 -9.02 4.49
N GLY A 143 25.41 -7.81 4.81
CA GLY A 143 26.29 -6.68 5.11
C GLY A 143 27.35 -7.01 6.17
N LYS A 144 28.55 -6.45 5.97
CA LYS A 144 29.56 -6.27 7.02
C LYS A 144 29.13 -5.12 7.92
#